data_AF-A0A521EHI9-F1
#
_entry.id   AF-A0A521EHI9-F1
#
_cell.length_a   1.000
_cell.length_b   1.000
_cell.length_c   1.000
_cell.angle_alpha   90.00
_cell.angle_beta   90.00
_cell.angle_gamma   90.00
#
_symmetry.space_group_name_H-M   'P 1'
#
loop_
_entity.id
_entity.type
_entity.pdbx_description
1 polymer ?
#
loop_
_entity_poly.entity_id
_entity_poly.type
_entity_poly.pdbx_seq_one_letter_code
_entity_poly.pdbx_strand_id
1 'polypeptide(L)'
;MEVKKSDIQKLVKVKKVDSFWNHLVCSFKKDYKIYGEVQKNKIKIWEMSSFTGIFYPVYTFEFNSENDLVKTKDQLNSFARFFQFLFPLSFFFPLLSNAFTDFTIKRFLANIAAFLFLTFACHLLSRKIYRFEKKEQLNSFYKKIGFTVEEKTCDKIDGKSENEWSSSKILTRLFTYPFCLALILFGIFGMIPDGNFFIAIPMLAIVGVYLYSDLTMIFRPNK
;
A
#
# COMPACT_ATOMS: atom_id res chain seq x y z
N MET A 1 17.96 -5.52 -27.06
CA MET A 1 16.68 -5.82 -27.73
C MET A 1 15.69 -4.72 -27.37
N GLU A 2 15.04 -4.10 -28.35
CA GLU A 2 14.09 -2.99 -28.12
C GLU A 2 12.68 -3.53 -27.84
N VAL A 3 11.98 -2.96 -26.86
CA VAL A 3 10.60 -3.37 -26.50
C VAL A 3 9.65 -2.82 -27.56
N LYS A 4 8.95 -3.70 -28.28
CA LYS A 4 7.94 -3.29 -29.27
C LYS A 4 6.55 -3.21 -28.63
N LYS A 5 5.66 -2.42 -29.24
CA LYS A 5 4.25 -2.31 -28.82
C LYS A 5 3.53 -3.66 -28.73
N SER A 6 3.82 -4.57 -29.67
CA SER A 6 3.24 -5.91 -29.69
C SER A 6 3.53 -6.70 -28.42
N ASP A 7 4.69 -6.48 -27.80
CA ASP A 7 5.13 -7.22 -26.64
C ASP A 7 4.34 -6.81 -25.40
N ILE A 8 4.17 -5.50 -25.22
CA ILE A 8 3.33 -4.94 -24.15
C ILE A 8 1.85 -5.30 -24.37
N GLN A 9 1.39 -5.29 -25.62
CA GLN A 9 0.00 -5.61 -25.94
C GLN A 9 -0.36 -7.07 -25.60
N LYS A 10 0.57 -8.01 -25.75
CA LYS A 10 0.37 -9.43 -25.36
C LYS A 10 0.16 -9.61 -23.86
N LEU A 11 0.66 -8.70 -23.02
CA LEU A 11 0.44 -8.77 -21.57
C LEU A 11 -1.01 -8.47 -21.18
N VAL A 12 -1.76 -7.71 -21.98
CA VAL A 12 -3.12 -7.28 -21.64
C VAL A 12 -4.09 -8.45 -21.81
N LYS A 13 -4.53 -9.01 -20.68
CA LYS A 13 -5.54 -10.09 -20.65
C LYS A 13 -6.96 -9.55 -20.78
N VAL A 14 -7.22 -8.37 -20.22
CA VAL A 14 -8.56 -7.76 -20.21
C VAL A 14 -8.48 -6.31 -20.67
N LYS A 15 -9.16 -5.98 -21.78
CA LYS A 15 -9.23 -4.60 -22.28
C LYS A 15 -10.22 -3.79 -21.45
N LYS A 16 -9.74 -2.74 -20.78
CA LYS A 16 -10.55 -1.78 -20.01
C LYS A 16 -9.93 -0.39 -20.10
N VAL A 17 -10.76 0.63 -19.93
CA VAL A 17 -10.31 2.04 -19.85
C VAL A 17 -9.76 2.33 -18.46
N ASP A 18 -8.66 3.06 -18.36
CA ASP A 18 -8.13 3.57 -17.09
C ASP A 18 -9.10 4.62 -16.51
N SER A 19 -9.89 4.22 -15.51
CA SER A 19 -10.89 5.08 -14.86
C SER A 19 -11.15 4.65 -13.43
N PHE A 20 -11.63 5.60 -12.61
CA PHE A 20 -11.95 5.38 -11.21
C PHE A 20 -12.86 4.16 -10.98
N TRP A 21 -13.99 4.09 -11.70
CA TRP A 21 -14.95 3.00 -11.54
C TRP A 21 -14.40 1.64 -11.94
N ASN A 22 -13.55 1.58 -12.98
CA ASN A 22 -12.91 0.33 -13.35
C ASN A 22 -11.93 -0.15 -12.27
N HIS A 23 -11.18 0.76 -11.63
CA HIS A 23 -10.30 0.40 -10.51
C HIS A 23 -11.08 0.01 -9.25
N LEU A 24 -12.20 0.66 -8.96
CA LEU A 24 -13.12 0.27 -7.89
C LEU A 24 -13.62 -1.16 -8.09
N VAL A 25 -14.20 -1.45 -9.27
CA VAL A 25 -14.74 -2.77 -9.60
C VAL A 25 -13.64 -3.82 -9.60
N CYS A 26 -12.45 -3.51 -10.13
CA CYS A 26 -11.29 -4.40 -10.09
C CYS A 26 -10.91 -4.77 -8.64
N SER A 27 -10.95 -3.80 -7.72
CA SER A 27 -10.62 -4.00 -6.31
C SER A 27 -11.58 -4.97 -5.61
N PHE A 28 -12.85 -5.00 -6.01
CA PHE A 28 -13.83 -5.96 -5.50
C PHE A 28 -13.75 -7.34 -6.18
N LYS A 29 -13.44 -7.39 -7.48
CA LYS A 29 -13.40 -8.65 -8.25
C LYS A 29 -12.25 -9.57 -7.86
N LYS A 30 -11.08 -9.02 -7.51
CA LYS A 30 -9.89 -9.78 -7.10
C LYS A 30 -9.51 -10.93 -8.04
N ASP A 31 -9.62 -10.73 -9.35
CA ASP A 31 -9.25 -11.75 -10.34
C ASP A 31 -7.77 -11.70 -10.75
N TYR A 32 -7.02 -10.71 -10.24
CA TYR A 32 -5.57 -10.52 -10.42
C TYR A 32 -5.10 -10.60 -11.88
N LYS A 33 -6.00 -10.29 -12.82
CA LYS A 33 -5.66 -10.26 -14.25
C LYS A 33 -4.91 -8.98 -14.58
N ILE A 34 -4.15 -9.04 -15.66
CA ILE A 34 -3.52 -7.86 -16.23
C ILE A 34 -4.55 -7.16 -17.12
N TYR A 35 -4.96 -5.96 -16.71
CA TYR A 35 -5.87 -5.09 -17.43
C TYR A 35 -5.08 -4.06 -18.23
N GLY A 36 -5.66 -3.59 -19.32
CA GLY A 36 -5.02 -2.51 -20.07
C GLY A 36 -5.94 -1.78 -21.04
N GLU A 37 -5.55 -0.55 -21.31
CA GLU A 37 -6.15 0.34 -22.29
C GLU A 37 -5.17 0.47 -23.47
N VAL A 38 -5.57 -0.02 -24.64
CA VAL A 38 -4.72 -0.01 -25.84
C VAL A 38 -5.18 1.11 -26.77
N GLN A 39 -4.31 2.10 -26.98
CA GLN A 39 -4.51 3.20 -27.92
C GLN A 39 -3.49 3.09 -29.08
N LYS A 40 -3.55 4.04 -30.03
CA LYS A 40 -2.68 4.02 -31.22
C LYS A 40 -1.19 4.10 -30.85
N ASN A 41 -0.79 5.07 -30.03
CA ASN A 41 0.61 5.31 -29.66
C ASN A 41 0.86 5.13 -28.16
N LYS A 42 -0.09 4.54 -27.44
CA LYS A 42 -0.05 4.44 -25.98
C LYS A 42 -0.73 3.17 -25.50
N ILE A 43 -0.13 2.50 -24.53
CA ILE A 43 -0.76 1.40 -23.81
C ILE A 43 -0.69 1.72 -22.32
N LYS A 44 -1.84 1.73 -21.66
CA LYS A 44 -1.90 1.73 -20.20
C LYS A 44 -2.11 0.31 -19.71
N ILE A 45 -1.42 -0.11 -18.67
CA ILE A 45 -1.52 -1.47 -18.14
C ILE A 45 -1.41 -1.44 -16.62
N TRP A 46 -2.19 -2.30 -15.97
CA TRP A 46 -2.19 -2.47 -14.53
C TRP A 46 -2.59 -3.90 -14.17
N GLU A 47 -2.17 -4.32 -13.00
CA GLU A 47 -2.38 -5.63 -12.40
C GLU A 47 -2.48 -5.34 -10.91
N MET A 48 -3.51 -5.88 -10.28
CA MET A 48 -3.65 -5.81 -8.84
C MET A 48 -2.85 -6.96 -8.24
N SER A 49 -2.13 -6.70 -7.15
CA SER A 49 -1.49 -7.74 -6.34
C SER A 49 -2.36 -8.06 -5.13
N SER A 50 -2.41 -9.34 -4.76
CA SER A 50 -3.04 -9.79 -3.52
C SER A 50 -2.41 -9.15 -2.29
N PHE A 51 -1.16 -8.71 -2.40
CA PHE A 51 -0.36 -8.25 -1.28
C PHE A 51 -0.50 -6.74 -1.01
N THR A 52 -0.53 -5.91 -2.04
CA THR A 52 -0.61 -4.44 -1.92
C THR A 52 -2.01 -3.89 -2.13
N GLY A 53 -2.97 -4.78 -2.42
CA GLY A 53 -4.38 -4.48 -2.53
C GLY A 53 -4.62 -3.43 -3.58
N ILE A 54 -5.24 -2.31 -3.19
CA ILE A 54 -5.65 -1.27 -4.13
C ILE A 54 -4.50 -0.35 -4.55
N PHE A 55 -3.35 -0.38 -3.86
CA PHE A 55 -2.25 0.59 -4.05
C PHE A 55 -1.23 0.17 -5.12
N TYR A 56 -1.71 -0.13 -6.33
CA TYR A 56 -0.87 -0.48 -7.49
C TYR A 56 -0.73 0.68 -8.48
N PRO A 57 0.38 0.76 -9.24
CA PRO A 57 0.53 1.71 -10.32
C PRO A 57 -0.26 1.30 -11.57
N VAL A 58 -0.60 2.32 -12.35
CA VAL A 58 -0.95 2.19 -13.75
C VAL A 58 0.26 2.62 -14.56
N TYR A 59 0.83 1.69 -15.31
CA TYR A 59 1.93 1.97 -16.22
C TYR A 59 1.38 2.47 -17.55
N THR A 60 2.02 3.51 -18.07
CA THR A 60 1.77 4.08 -19.39
C THR A 60 3.03 3.89 -20.23
N PHE A 61 2.91 3.14 -21.31
CA PHE A 61 3.93 2.94 -22.33
C PHE A 61 3.57 3.79 -23.55
N GLU A 62 4.45 4.69 -23.98
CA GLU A 62 4.30 5.56 -25.14
C GLU A 62 5.22 5.10 -26.26
N PHE A 63 4.70 5.03 -27.48
CA PHE A 63 5.37 4.45 -28.65
C PHE A 63 5.54 5.48 -29.77
N ASN A 64 6.61 5.35 -30.55
CA ASN A 64 6.82 6.13 -31.79
C ASN A 64 5.99 5.55 -32.96
N SER A 65 6.14 6.12 -34.16
CA SER A 65 5.50 5.64 -35.39
C SER A 65 5.94 4.23 -35.81
N GLU A 66 7.13 3.80 -35.41
CA GLU A 66 7.72 2.47 -35.69
C GLU A 66 7.33 1.41 -34.64
N ASN A 67 6.47 1.80 -33.68
CA ASN A 67 6.02 0.99 -32.54
C ASN A 67 7.10 0.64 -31.52
N ASP A 68 8.17 1.42 -31.43
CA ASP A 68 9.19 1.32 -30.40
C ASP A 68 8.78 2.05 -29.14
N LEU A 69 9.11 1.47 -27.99
CA LEU A 69 8.90 2.10 -26.70
C LEU A 69 9.81 3.32 -26.55
N VAL A 70 9.21 4.50 -26.45
CA VAL A 70 9.93 5.78 -26.23
C VAL A 70 9.95 6.14 -24.75
N LYS A 71 8.84 5.90 -24.04
CA LYS A 71 8.68 6.37 -22.67
C LYS A 71 7.78 5.47 -21.84
N THR A 72 8.23 5.20 -20.62
CA THR A 72 7.43 4.55 -19.58
C THR A 72 7.14 5.56 -18.47
N LYS A 73 5.86 5.74 -18.14
CA LYS A 73 5.40 6.53 -17.00
C LYS A 73 4.60 5.65 -16.06
N ASP A 74 4.59 5.98 -14.79
CA ASP A 74 3.75 5.36 -13.77
C ASP A 74 2.92 6.41 -13.05
N GLN A 75 1.74 6.02 -12.64
CA GLN A 75 0.91 6.82 -11.74
C GLN A 75 0.14 5.91 -10.79
N LEU A 76 -0.07 6.35 -9.56
CA LEU A 76 -1.01 5.69 -8.66
C LEU A 76 -2.41 5.73 -9.29
N ASN A 77 -3.08 4.57 -9.32
CA ASN A 77 -4.43 4.47 -9.87
C ASN A 77 -5.38 5.44 -9.16
N SER A 78 -6.39 5.93 -9.90
CA SER A 78 -7.27 6.99 -9.41
C SER A 78 -8.06 6.60 -8.17
N PHE A 79 -8.38 5.30 -8.02
CA PHE A 79 -9.12 4.80 -6.87
C PHE A 79 -8.28 4.84 -5.58
N ALA A 80 -7.05 4.34 -5.63
CA ALA A 80 -6.11 4.41 -4.50
C ALA A 80 -5.74 5.84 -4.12
N ARG A 81 -5.61 6.74 -5.10
CA ARG A 81 -5.34 8.17 -4.84
C ARG A 81 -6.43 8.82 -4.00
N PHE A 82 -7.69 8.47 -4.26
CA PHE A 82 -8.83 8.92 -3.46
C PHE A 82 -8.82 8.28 -2.06
N PHE A 83 -8.60 6.96 -1.99
CA PHE A 83 -8.61 6.22 -0.73
C PHE A 83 -7.46 6.54 0.22
N GLN A 84 -6.35 7.07 -0.30
CA GLN A 84 -5.21 7.55 0.50
C GLN A 84 -5.65 8.55 1.59
N PHE A 85 -6.67 9.37 1.31
CA PHE A 85 -7.19 10.37 2.24
C PHE A 85 -8.50 9.94 2.91
N LEU A 86 -9.34 9.18 2.21
CA LEU A 86 -10.60 8.68 2.77
C LEU A 86 -10.36 7.67 3.89
N PHE A 87 -9.36 6.80 3.75
CA PHE A 87 -9.08 5.76 4.74
C PHE A 87 -8.73 6.34 6.12
N PRO A 88 -7.76 7.27 6.27
CA PRO A 88 -7.46 7.88 7.57
C PRO A 88 -8.67 8.62 8.15
N LEU A 89 -9.46 9.29 7.30
CA LEU A 89 -10.65 10.00 7.74
C LEU A 89 -11.68 9.05 8.36
N SER A 90 -12.04 7.96 7.68
CA SER A 90 -12.99 6.98 8.22
C SER A 90 -12.43 6.22 9.42
N PHE A 91 -11.16 5.84 9.36
CA PHE A 91 -10.55 4.97 10.37
C PHE A 91 -10.24 5.71 11.68
N PHE A 92 -9.77 6.95 11.60
CA PHE A 92 -9.50 7.80 12.76
C PHE A 92 -10.65 8.77 13.06
N PHE A 93 -11.83 8.57 12.47
CA PHE A 93 -13.00 9.39 12.73
C PHE A 93 -13.34 9.51 14.23
N PRO A 94 -13.26 8.45 15.06
CA PRO A 94 -13.55 8.59 16.49
C PRO A 94 -12.61 9.57 17.21
N LEU A 95 -11.32 9.57 16.85
CA LEU A 95 -10.33 10.50 17.40
C LEU A 95 -10.66 11.95 16.98
N LEU A 96 -11.05 12.14 15.72
CA LEU A 96 -11.46 13.44 15.21
C LEU A 96 -12.76 13.92 15.86
N SER A 97 -13.75 13.04 16.01
CA SER A 97 -15.02 13.32 16.70
C SER A 97 -14.79 13.77 18.14
N ASN A 98 -13.90 13.08 18.86
CA ASN A 98 -13.54 13.43 20.24
C ASN A 98 -12.83 14.79 20.36
N ALA A 99 -12.32 15.37 19.27
CA ALA A 99 -11.82 16.74 19.30
C ALA A 99 -12.94 17.77 19.53
N PHE A 100 -14.17 17.46 19.08
CA PHE A 100 -15.32 18.37 19.11
C PHE A 100 -16.27 18.11 20.28
N THR A 101 -16.29 16.90 20.83
CA THR A 101 -17.04 16.59 22.05
C THR A 101 -16.47 17.38 23.23
N ASP A 102 -17.32 17.99 24.07
CA ASP A 102 -17.01 18.71 25.32
C ASP A 102 -15.85 19.73 25.23
N PHE A 103 -15.80 20.49 24.12
CA PHE A 103 -14.68 21.32 23.68
C PHE A 103 -13.84 21.96 24.81
N THR A 104 -12.57 21.56 24.87
CA THR A 104 -11.51 22.28 25.58
C THR A 104 -10.34 22.47 24.63
N ILE A 105 -9.73 23.66 24.61
CA ILE A 105 -8.67 24.01 23.64
C ILE A 105 -7.52 22.99 23.68
N LYS A 106 -7.12 22.55 24.89
CA LYS A 106 -6.05 21.57 25.06
C LYS A 106 -6.39 20.21 24.43
N ARG A 107 -7.58 19.66 24.69
CA ARG A 107 -8.00 18.37 24.12
C ARG A 107 -8.23 18.47 22.61
N PHE A 108 -8.84 19.55 22.15
CA PHE A 108 -9.03 19.83 20.72
C PHE A 108 -7.68 19.80 19.98
N LEU A 109 -6.69 20.58 20.44
CA LEU A 109 -5.38 20.63 19.82
C LEU A 109 -4.66 19.26 19.85
N ALA A 110 -4.75 18.53 20.96
CA ALA A 110 -4.15 17.21 21.08
C ALA A 110 -4.75 16.20 20.10
N ASN A 111 -6.09 16.12 20.00
CA ASN A 111 -6.78 15.20 19.10
C ASN A 111 -6.55 15.56 17.62
N ILE A 112 -6.58 16.85 17.26
CA ILE A 112 -6.26 17.30 15.90
C ILE A 112 -4.80 16.99 15.54
N ALA A 113 -3.86 17.28 16.44
CA ALA A 113 -2.44 16.97 16.20
C ALA A 113 -2.23 15.45 16.00
N ALA A 114 -2.84 14.63 16.85
CA ALA A 114 -2.78 13.17 16.73
C ALA A 114 -3.41 12.68 15.41
N PHE A 115 -4.58 13.20 15.02
CA PHE A 115 -5.23 12.86 13.75
C PHE A 115 -4.37 13.23 12.53
N LEU A 116 -3.78 14.43 12.51
CA LEU A 116 -2.90 14.87 11.44
C LEU A 116 -1.63 14.03 11.37
N PHE A 117 -1.02 13.73 12.52
CA PHE A 117 0.16 12.86 12.59
C PHE A 117 -0.13 11.46 12.05
N LEU A 118 -1.26 10.85 12.45
CA LEU A 118 -1.66 9.52 11.99
C LEU A 118 -2.03 9.52 10.49
N THR A 119 -2.70 10.55 10.01
CA THR A 119 -3.01 10.72 8.58
C THR A 119 -1.73 10.85 7.75
N PHE A 120 -0.78 11.66 8.22
CA PHE A 120 0.53 11.79 7.59
C PHE A 120 1.30 10.47 7.61
N ALA A 121 1.28 9.73 8.72
CA ALA A 121 1.85 8.40 8.79
C ALA A 121 1.25 7.49 7.71
N CYS A 122 -0.08 7.34 7.65
CA CYS A 122 -0.77 6.54 6.62
C CYS A 122 -0.40 6.93 5.19
N HIS A 123 -0.26 8.23 4.91
CA HIS A 123 0.21 8.72 3.62
C HIS A 123 1.63 8.23 3.28
N LEU A 124 2.55 8.29 4.24
CA LEU A 124 3.91 7.74 4.06
C LEU A 124 3.88 6.22 3.83
N LEU A 125 3.01 5.48 4.53
CA LEU A 125 2.85 4.04 4.33
C LEU A 125 2.36 3.75 2.91
N SER A 126 1.30 4.42 2.48
CA SER A 126 0.72 4.28 1.14
C SER A 126 1.78 4.55 0.06
N ARG A 127 2.58 5.61 0.22
CA ARG A 127 3.69 5.91 -0.71
C ARG A 127 4.74 4.80 -0.75
N LYS A 128 5.07 4.20 0.39
CA LYS A 128 6.04 3.11 0.46
C LYS A 128 5.49 1.82 -0.14
N ILE A 129 4.22 1.49 0.10
CA ILE A 129 3.49 0.39 -0.57
C ILE A 129 3.53 0.59 -2.08
N TYR A 130 3.15 1.78 -2.56
CA TYR A 130 3.16 2.12 -3.98
C TYR A 130 4.54 1.94 -4.62
N ARG A 131 5.60 2.45 -3.98
CA ARG A 131 6.98 2.31 -4.50
C ARG A 131 7.43 0.84 -4.57
N PHE A 132 7.04 0.05 -3.58
CA PHE A 132 7.31 -1.38 -3.57
C PHE A 132 6.60 -2.09 -4.73
N GLU A 133 5.27 -1.92 -4.83
CA GLU A 133 4.46 -2.53 -5.89
C GLU A 133 4.93 -2.09 -7.27
N LYS A 134 5.28 -0.81 -7.41
CA LYS A 134 5.86 -0.25 -8.63
C LYS A 134 7.02 -1.09 -9.14
N LYS A 135 8.03 -1.29 -8.30
CA LYS A 135 9.23 -2.04 -8.69
C LYS A 135 8.88 -3.49 -9.06
N GLU A 136 8.06 -4.14 -8.24
CA GLU A 136 7.73 -5.56 -8.40
C GLU A 136 6.94 -5.82 -9.69
N GLN A 137 5.91 -5.02 -9.93
CA GLN A 137 5.05 -5.18 -11.09
C GLN A 137 5.77 -4.88 -12.41
N LEU A 138 6.62 -3.85 -12.45
CA LEU A 138 7.39 -3.55 -13.66
C LEU A 138 8.35 -4.69 -14.01
N ASN A 139 9.04 -5.24 -13.00
CA ASN A 139 9.89 -6.40 -13.17
C ASN A 139 9.09 -7.62 -13.67
N SER A 140 7.89 -7.85 -13.11
CA SER A 140 6.98 -8.90 -13.55
C SER A 140 6.57 -8.74 -15.02
N PHE A 141 6.27 -7.52 -15.47
CA PHE A 141 5.96 -7.25 -16.87
C PHE A 141 7.14 -7.54 -17.80
N TYR A 142 8.34 -7.07 -17.47
CA TYR A 142 9.53 -7.34 -18.28
C TYR A 142 9.87 -8.83 -18.35
N LYS A 143 9.78 -9.55 -17.23
CA LYS A 143 9.94 -11.01 -17.19
C LYS A 143 8.92 -11.72 -18.08
N LYS A 144 7.64 -11.34 -18.02
CA LYS A 144 6.57 -11.92 -18.87
C LYS A 144 6.77 -11.64 -20.37
N ILE A 145 7.51 -10.59 -20.74
CA ILE A 145 7.87 -10.28 -22.13
C ILE A 145 9.12 -11.06 -22.58
N GLY A 146 9.83 -11.73 -21.67
CA GLY A 146 11.08 -12.43 -21.97
C GLY A 146 12.32 -11.53 -21.90
N PHE A 147 12.22 -10.35 -21.28
CA PHE A 147 13.39 -9.60 -20.87
C PHE A 147 13.93 -10.21 -19.57
N THR A 148 15.05 -10.93 -19.67
CA THR A 148 15.88 -11.26 -18.52
C THR A 148 16.47 -9.94 -18.02
N VAL A 149 15.82 -9.33 -17.02
CA VAL A 149 16.48 -8.30 -16.21
C VAL A 149 17.70 -8.99 -15.65
N GLU A 150 18.90 -8.61 -16.10
CA GLU A 150 20.16 -9.22 -15.67
C GLU A 150 20.10 -9.52 -14.19
N GLU A 151 20.18 -10.81 -13.92
CA GLU A 151 19.99 -11.46 -12.64
C GLU A 151 21.13 -11.07 -11.71
N LYS A 152 21.08 -9.85 -11.18
CA LYS A 152 21.98 -9.38 -10.13
C LYS A 152 21.17 -8.89 -8.95
N THR A 153 20.29 -9.75 -8.42
CA THR A 153 19.90 -9.78 -6.98
C THR A 153 18.90 -10.87 -6.56
N CYS A 154 18.55 -11.86 -7.39
CA CYS A 154 17.45 -12.80 -7.03
C CYS A 154 17.76 -14.30 -7.15
N ASP A 155 19.02 -14.73 -7.16
CA ASP A 155 19.44 -16.16 -7.08
C ASP A 155 19.15 -16.83 -5.71
N LYS A 156 18.11 -16.42 -4.98
CA LYS A 156 17.67 -17.10 -3.74
C LYS A 156 16.15 -17.21 -3.64
N ILE A 157 15.48 -17.45 -4.75
CA ILE A 157 14.09 -17.89 -4.76
C ILE A 157 14.08 -19.30 -5.34
N ASP A 158 14.61 -20.25 -4.57
CA ASP A 158 14.28 -21.69 -4.60
C ASP A 158 15.28 -22.43 -3.70
N GLY A 159 15.04 -22.37 -2.39
CA GLY A 159 15.85 -23.07 -1.40
C GLY A 159 15.75 -22.49 -0.01
N LYS A 160 14.91 -23.11 0.83
CA LYS A 160 14.86 -23.02 2.31
C LYS A 160 15.70 -21.91 2.98
N SER A 161 15.07 -20.78 3.22
CA SER A 161 15.16 -20.09 4.51
C SER A 161 13.87 -19.28 4.67
N GLU A 162 13.19 -19.41 5.81
CA GLU A 162 12.14 -18.48 6.19
C GLU A 162 12.80 -17.11 6.39
N ASN A 163 12.95 -16.35 5.30
CA ASN A 163 13.62 -15.06 5.35
C ASN A 163 12.78 -14.15 6.26
N GLU A 164 13.29 -13.86 7.45
CA GLU A 164 12.64 -13.02 8.48
C GLU A 164 12.28 -11.62 7.93
N TRP A 165 12.91 -11.25 6.81
CA TRP A 165 12.76 -10.01 6.06
C TRP A 165 12.07 -10.20 4.70
N SER A 166 11.03 -11.02 4.62
CA SER A 166 10.14 -10.99 3.46
C SER A 166 9.54 -9.59 3.33
N SER A 167 9.55 -9.02 2.11
CA SER A 167 8.90 -7.74 1.79
C SER A 167 7.46 -7.67 2.30
N SER A 168 6.82 -8.83 2.44
CA SER A 168 5.52 -8.98 3.04
C SER A 168 5.49 -8.61 4.53
N LYS A 169 6.39 -9.19 5.33
CA LYS A 169 6.52 -8.88 6.77
C LYS A 169 6.88 -7.41 7.01
N ILE A 170 7.73 -6.84 6.16
CA ILE A 170 8.11 -5.41 6.25
C ILE A 170 6.88 -4.52 6.03
N LEU A 171 6.03 -4.85 5.08
CA LEU A 171 4.81 -4.08 4.80
C LEU A 171 3.76 -4.23 5.90
N THR A 172 3.58 -5.45 6.42
CA THR A 172 2.67 -5.70 7.54
C THR A 172 3.10 -4.88 8.76
N ARG A 173 4.39 -4.90 9.11
CA ARG A 173 4.95 -4.07 10.21
C ARG A 173 4.75 -2.59 9.97
N LEU A 174 4.95 -2.15 8.73
CA LEU A 174 4.74 -0.77 8.32
C LEU A 174 3.29 -0.33 8.57
N PHE A 175 2.29 -1.19 8.34
CA PHE A 175 0.88 -0.91 8.68
C PHE A 175 0.59 -1.03 10.18
N THR A 176 1.03 -2.12 10.81
CA THR A 176 0.60 -2.44 12.18
C THR A 176 1.21 -1.51 13.22
N TYR A 177 2.44 -0.99 13.04
CA TYR A 177 3.06 -0.12 14.03
C TYR A 177 2.33 1.23 14.22
N PRO A 178 2.00 1.98 13.14
CA PRO A 178 1.16 3.17 13.27
C PRO A 178 -0.23 2.87 13.83
N PHE A 179 -0.80 1.70 13.51
CA PHE A 179 -2.08 1.28 14.08
C PHE A 179 -1.99 1.05 15.59
N CYS A 180 -0.99 0.29 16.05
CA CYS A 180 -0.72 0.07 17.46
C CYS A 180 -0.48 1.40 18.20
N LEU A 181 0.30 2.31 17.61
CA LEU A 181 0.52 3.63 18.18
C LEU A 181 -0.78 4.44 18.29
N ALA A 182 -1.65 4.40 17.27
CA ALA A 182 -2.96 5.05 17.31
C ALA A 182 -3.83 4.51 18.45
N LEU A 183 -3.87 3.19 18.64
CA LEU A 183 -4.62 2.56 19.74
C LEU A 183 -4.05 2.94 21.11
N ILE A 184 -2.73 3.00 21.25
CA ILE A 184 -2.09 3.47 22.48
C ILE A 184 -2.49 4.91 22.79
N LEU A 185 -2.38 5.80 21.80
CA LEU A 185 -2.77 7.20 21.96
C LEU A 185 -4.25 7.35 22.29
N PHE A 186 -5.13 6.60 21.60
CA PHE A 186 -6.57 6.62 21.85
C PHE A 186 -6.91 6.09 23.26
N GLY A 187 -6.24 5.05 23.72
CA GLY A 187 -6.41 4.52 25.07
C GLY A 187 -6.00 5.54 26.15
N ILE A 188 -4.81 6.14 26.01
CA ILE A 188 -4.23 7.04 27.01
C ILE A 188 -4.93 8.42 27.02
N PHE A 189 -5.20 9.01 25.86
CA PHE A 189 -5.71 10.38 25.76
C PHE A 189 -7.22 10.47 25.53
N GLY A 190 -7.85 9.39 25.03
CA GLY A 190 -9.29 9.33 24.82
C GLY A 190 -10.00 8.58 25.94
N MET A 191 -9.72 7.29 26.09
CA MET A 191 -10.54 6.42 26.93
C MET A 191 -10.29 6.57 28.42
N ILE A 192 -9.03 6.64 28.85
CA ILE A 192 -8.65 6.74 30.26
C ILE A 192 -9.19 8.02 30.92
N PRO A 193 -9.06 9.22 30.32
CA PRO A 193 -9.59 10.46 30.88
C PRO A 193 -11.11 10.43 31.07
N ASP A 194 -11.83 9.72 30.20
CA ASP A 194 -13.28 9.58 30.25
C ASP A 194 -13.74 8.45 31.21
N GLY A 195 -12.82 7.86 31.99
CA GLY A 195 -13.13 6.81 32.96
C GLY A 195 -13.38 5.43 32.35
N ASN A 196 -13.14 5.24 31.06
CA ASN A 196 -13.43 3.99 30.32
C ASN A 196 -12.32 2.93 30.50
N PHE A 197 -11.89 2.69 31.74
CA PHE A 197 -10.77 1.81 32.08
C PHE A 197 -11.01 0.35 31.66
N PHE A 198 -12.24 -0.15 31.80
CA PHE A 198 -12.61 -1.53 31.47
C PHE A 198 -12.36 -1.89 30.00
N ILE A 199 -12.38 -0.90 29.10
CA ILE A 199 -12.11 -1.11 27.66
C ILE A 199 -10.66 -0.74 27.34
N ALA A 200 -10.15 0.33 27.93
CA ALA A 200 -8.80 0.83 27.67
C ALA A 200 -7.72 -0.20 28.06
N ILE A 201 -7.84 -0.82 29.24
CA ILE A 201 -6.82 -1.74 29.77
C ILE A 201 -6.68 -3.00 28.90
N PRO A 202 -7.74 -3.75 28.55
CA PRO A 202 -7.62 -4.90 27.66
C PRO A 202 -7.09 -4.54 26.28
N MET A 203 -7.52 -3.41 25.71
CA MET A 203 -7.03 -2.92 24.41
C MET A 203 -5.51 -2.67 24.44
N LEU A 204 -5.04 -1.95 25.46
CA LEU A 204 -3.61 -1.66 25.63
C LEU A 204 -2.79 -2.92 25.89
N ALA A 205 -3.34 -3.89 26.64
CA ALA A 205 -2.69 -5.18 26.87
C ALA A 205 -2.50 -5.96 25.56
N ILE A 206 -3.53 -6.06 24.72
CA ILE A 206 -3.46 -6.75 23.42
C ILE A 206 -2.41 -6.10 22.52
N VAL A 207 -2.44 -4.77 22.42
CA VAL A 207 -1.48 -4.00 21.62
C VAL A 207 -0.05 -4.16 22.16
N GLY A 208 0.12 -4.12 23.47
CA GLY A 208 1.40 -4.31 24.14
C GLY A 208 1.99 -5.69 23.87
N VAL A 209 1.18 -6.76 24.00
CA VAL A 209 1.61 -8.14 23.70
C VAL A 209 2.03 -8.29 22.24
N TYR A 210 1.27 -7.71 21.31
CA TYR A 210 1.62 -7.74 19.88
C TYR A 210 2.97 -7.05 19.61
N LEU A 211 3.13 -5.81 20.08
CA LEU A 211 4.36 -5.04 19.88
C LEU A 211 5.56 -5.74 20.52
N TYR A 212 5.41 -6.21 21.75
CA TYR A 212 6.45 -6.96 22.44
C TYR A 212 6.85 -8.21 21.65
N SER A 213 5.89 -8.99 21.18
CA SER A 213 6.16 -10.22 20.43
C SER A 213 6.87 -9.96 19.09
N ASP A 214 6.42 -8.95 18.33
CA ASP A 214 7.05 -8.65 17.03
C ASP A 214 8.43 -7.98 17.21
N LEU A 215 8.61 -7.10 18.20
CA LEU A 215 9.91 -6.50 18.51
C LEU A 215 10.91 -7.53 19.02
N THR A 216 10.49 -8.44 19.91
CA THR A 216 11.38 -9.52 20.41
C THR A 216 11.79 -10.49 19.30
N MET A 217 10.93 -10.70 18.29
CA MET A 217 11.30 -11.45 17.10
C MET A 217 12.34 -10.71 16.24
N ILE A 218 12.30 -9.38 16.16
CA ILE A 218 13.29 -8.56 15.41
C ILE A 218 14.63 -8.48 16.13
N PHE A 219 14.60 -8.30 17.45
CA PHE A 219 15.80 -8.17 18.26
C PHE A 219 16.36 -9.51 18.74
N ARG A 220 15.77 -10.63 18.30
CA ARG A 220 16.32 -11.95 18.57
C ARG A 220 17.68 -12.02 17.87
N PRO A 221 18.79 -12.22 18.59
CA PRO A 221 20.08 -12.36 17.95
C PRO A 221 20.05 -13.58 17.03
N ASN A 222 20.41 -13.40 15.76
CA ASN A 222 20.60 -14.49 14.81
C ASN A 222 21.56 -15.50 15.44
N LYS A 223 21.06 -16.70 15.75
CA LYS A 223 21.88 -17.84 16.16
C LYS A 223 22.28 -18.64 14.93
#